data_AF-A5KQ33-F1
#
_entry.id   AF-A5KQ33-F1
#
_cell.length_a   1.000
_cell.length_b   1.000
_cell.length_c   1.000
_cell.angle_alpha   90.00
_cell.angle_beta   90.00
_cell.angle_gamma   90.00
#
_symmetry.space_group_name_H-M   'P 1'
#
loop_
_entity.id
_entity.type
_entity.pdbx_description
1 polymer ?
#
loop_
_entity_poly.entity_id
_entity_poly.type
_entity_poly.pdbx_seq_one_letter_code
_entity_poly.pdbx_strand_id
1 'polypeptide(L)'
;MRYTAPWENKMVGARVNGKLVNIDYKIQNGDRIEILTSQNSKGPSRDWLNIVKSTQAKNKINQWFKKEFKEDNIIRGKELIVSYCRGKSINLQNILKPKYQQVVQKKYGFRDWDAVLAAIGHGGLKEGQVVNRLFEEYEKEHKKEITDETILERISEANSQKVHIAKSKSGIVVKGINDMAVRFSKCCNPVPGDEIVGFVTRGRGMSIHRTDCINMLHLSDVERARLIDAEWGRYVRDRGRRKISGRA
;
A
#
# COMPACT_ATOMS: atom_id res chain seq x y z
N MET A 1 22.45 24.68 21.51
CA MET A 1 23.15 25.56 20.55
C MET A 1 22.47 25.45 19.19
N ARG A 2 21.78 26.51 18.76
CA ARG A 2 21.24 26.66 17.40
C ARG A 2 22.26 27.44 16.58
N TYR A 3 23.12 26.74 15.84
CA TYR A 3 23.95 27.33 14.78
C TYR A 3 23.52 26.67 13.47
N THR A 4 22.66 27.35 12.71
CA THR A 4 22.46 27.08 11.28
C THR A 4 23.57 27.80 10.55
N ALA A 5 24.71 27.13 10.38
CA ALA A 5 25.88 27.71 9.75
C ALA A 5 26.08 27.10 8.35
N PRO A 6 26.56 27.84 7.33
CA PRO A 6 26.48 27.49 5.89
C PRO A 6 27.19 26.21 5.43
N TRP A 7 27.79 25.45 6.35
CA TRP A 7 28.70 24.34 6.13
C TRP A 7 28.02 22.95 6.08
N GLU A 8 26.69 22.89 6.22
CA GLU A 8 25.94 21.68 6.64
C GLU A 8 26.15 20.43 5.76
N ASN A 9 26.61 20.58 4.52
CA ASN A 9 26.84 19.46 3.60
C ASN A 9 28.31 19.35 3.12
N LYS A 10 29.24 20.14 3.68
CA LYS A 10 30.64 20.19 3.21
C LYS A 10 31.63 19.49 4.14
N MET A 11 31.13 18.80 5.17
CA MET A 11 31.97 18.05 6.10
C MET A 11 32.70 16.91 5.37
N VAL A 12 33.99 16.79 5.64
CA VAL A 12 34.84 15.67 5.20
C VAL A 12 35.41 14.86 6.37
N GLY A 13 35.40 15.42 7.58
CA GLY A 13 35.84 14.74 8.79
C GLY A 13 35.73 15.62 10.04
N ALA A 14 36.21 15.13 11.16
CA ALA A 14 36.25 15.88 12.42
C ALA A 14 37.54 15.60 13.20
N ARG A 15 37.95 16.56 14.04
CA ARG A 15 38.96 16.37 15.08
C ARG A 15 38.31 16.57 16.45
N VAL A 16 38.73 15.77 17.42
CA VAL A 16 38.33 15.89 18.82
C VAL A 16 39.60 16.12 19.63
N ASN A 17 39.65 17.24 20.37
CA ASN A 17 40.81 17.63 21.18
C ASN A 17 42.14 17.60 20.37
N GLY A 18 42.08 18.09 19.13
CA GLY A 18 43.24 18.17 18.21
C GLY A 18 43.59 16.88 17.46
N LYS A 19 42.97 15.73 17.76
CA LYS A 19 43.23 14.45 17.08
C LYS A 19 42.14 14.11 16.07
N LEU A 20 42.51 13.56 14.92
CA LEU A 20 41.56 13.08 13.92
C LEU A 20 40.75 11.90 14.49
N VAL A 21 39.44 11.92 14.27
CA VAL A 21 38.55 10.84 14.71
C VAL A 21 37.71 10.33 13.55
N ASN A 22 37.26 9.08 13.66
CA ASN A 22 36.29 8.51 12.75
C ASN A 22 34.91 9.15 12.95
N ILE A 23 34.08 9.08 11.91
CA ILE A 23 32.75 9.70 11.89
C ILE A 23 31.74 9.04 12.85
N ASP A 24 32.02 7.81 13.29
CA ASP A 24 31.22 7.03 14.24
C ASP A 24 31.61 7.29 15.71
N TYR A 25 32.58 8.17 15.97
CA TYR A 25 32.98 8.55 17.31
C TYR A 25 31.79 9.09 18.13
N LYS A 26 31.62 8.53 19.33
CA LYS A 26 30.60 8.97 20.28
C LYS A 26 31.13 10.14 21.10
N ILE A 27 30.63 11.33 20.78
CA ILE A 27 30.94 12.59 21.46
C ILE A 27 30.67 12.47 22.97
N GLN A 28 31.62 12.94 23.78
CA GLN A 28 31.52 13.01 25.24
C GLN A 28 31.39 14.47 25.72
N ASN A 29 30.93 14.64 26.96
CA ASN A 29 30.80 15.97 27.53
C ASN A 29 32.20 16.55 27.82
N GLY A 30 32.43 17.80 27.40
CA GLY A 30 33.74 18.46 27.52
C GLY A 30 34.65 18.32 26.29
N ASP A 31 34.25 17.56 25.27
CA ASP A 31 35.01 17.45 24.01
C ASP A 31 35.01 18.76 23.22
N ARG A 32 36.20 19.19 22.78
CA ARG A 32 36.34 20.23 21.77
C ARG A 32 36.33 19.60 20.38
N ILE A 33 35.26 19.86 19.63
CA ILE A 33 35.07 19.32 18.28
C ILE A 33 35.40 20.38 17.24
N GLU A 34 36.30 20.04 16.32
CA GLU A 34 36.58 20.82 15.12
C GLU A 34 36.07 20.05 13.90
N ILE A 35 35.21 20.69 13.10
CA ILE A 35 34.68 20.09 11.88
C ILE A 35 35.56 20.46 10.71
N LEU A 36 36.07 19.46 9.99
CA LEU A 36 36.85 19.64 8.77
C LEU A 36 35.89 19.72 7.59
N THR A 37 35.95 20.82 6.84
CA THR A 37 35.11 21.06 5.67
C THR A 37 35.95 21.25 4.41
N SER A 38 35.45 20.79 3.26
CA SER A 38 36.10 21.00 1.96
C SER A 38 35.12 21.63 0.97
N GLN A 39 35.61 22.55 0.13
CA GLN A 39 34.80 23.11 -0.96
C GLN A 39 34.48 22.06 -2.03
N ASN A 40 35.34 21.06 -2.21
CA ASN A 40 35.18 19.97 -3.17
C ASN A 40 34.40 18.77 -2.59
N SER A 41 33.80 18.92 -1.40
CA SER A 41 32.98 17.86 -0.82
C SER A 41 31.75 17.61 -1.70
N LYS A 42 31.51 16.33 -2.04
CA LYS A 42 30.35 15.89 -2.82
C LYS A 42 29.05 15.85 -2.00
N GLY A 43 29.09 16.21 -0.72
CA GLY A 43 27.94 16.11 0.17
C GLY A 43 27.98 14.91 1.12
N PRO A 44 26.93 14.75 1.95
CA PRO A 44 26.78 13.60 2.82
C PRO A 44 26.67 12.29 2.04
N SER A 45 27.19 11.19 2.62
CA SER A 45 26.95 9.83 2.11
C SER A 45 25.65 9.25 2.69
N ARG A 46 25.05 8.27 2.01
CA ARG A 46 23.88 7.52 2.50
C ARG A 46 24.17 6.83 3.83
N ASP A 47 25.40 6.39 4.04
CA ASP A 47 25.82 5.68 5.26
C ASP A 47 25.68 6.55 6.52
N TRP A 48 25.68 7.88 6.37
CA TRP A 48 25.51 8.80 7.49
C TRP A 48 24.13 8.64 8.14
N LEU A 49 23.10 8.19 7.41
CA LEU A 49 21.78 7.94 7.97
C LEU A 49 21.79 6.82 9.03
N ASN A 50 22.73 5.88 8.93
CA ASN A 50 22.91 4.79 9.89
C ASN A 50 23.67 5.25 11.15
N ILE A 51 24.57 6.22 11.00
CA ILE A 51 25.45 6.70 12.07
C ILE A 51 24.79 7.82 12.88
N VAL A 52 24.13 8.77 12.21
CA VAL A 52 23.55 9.96 12.83
C VAL A 52 22.47 9.56 13.83
N LYS A 53 22.54 10.11 15.05
CA LYS A 53 21.55 9.87 16.11
C LYS A 53 20.46 10.95 16.17
N SER A 54 20.82 12.20 15.88
CA SER A 54 19.87 13.32 15.92
C SER A 54 18.85 13.26 14.78
N THR A 55 17.57 13.28 15.13
CA THR A 55 16.45 13.35 14.17
C THR A 55 16.56 14.59 13.27
N GLN A 56 17.00 15.73 13.81
CA GLN A 56 17.16 16.96 13.05
C GLN A 56 18.24 16.81 11.95
N ALA A 57 19.38 16.21 12.30
CA ALA A 57 20.46 15.95 11.35
C ALA A 57 20.05 14.93 10.28
N LYS A 58 19.36 13.83 10.66
CA LYS A 58 18.80 12.87 9.69
C LYS A 58 17.88 13.56 8.70
N ASN A 59 17.00 14.43 9.18
CA ASN A 59 16.06 15.17 8.32
C ASN A 59 16.79 16.09 7.34
N LYS A 60 17.85 16.78 7.78
CA LYS A 60 18.66 17.64 6.89
C LYS A 60 19.39 16.84 5.82
N ILE A 61 20.00 15.71 6.18
CA ILE A 61 20.66 14.81 5.22
C ILE A 61 19.64 14.31 4.18
N ASN A 62 18.47 13.85 4.64
CA ASN A 62 17.40 13.43 3.73
C ASN A 62 16.90 14.55 2.82
N GLN A 63 16.78 15.78 3.33
CA GLN A 63 16.42 16.95 2.52
C GLN A 63 17.49 17.28 1.47
N TRP A 64 18.77 17.16 1.82
CA TRP A 64 19.87 17.34 0.87
C TRP A 64 19.80 16.29 -0.23
N PHE A 65 19.67 15.00 0.10
CA PHE A 65 19.53 13.92 -0.88
C PHE A 65 18.31 14.12 -1.79
N LYS A 66 17.19 14.61 -1.23
CA LYS A 66 15.99 14.92 -2.00
C LYS A 66 16.25 16.02 -3.05
N LYS A 67 17.08 17.01 -2.71
CA LYS A 67 17.42 18.13 -3.60
C LYS A 67 18.45 17.72 -4.65
N GLU A 68 19.55 17.07 -4.21
CA GLU A 68 20.68 16.70 -5.08
C GLU A 68 20.25 15.69 -6.15
N PHE A 69 19.53 14.64 -5.74
CA PHE A 69 19.13 13.55 -6.62
C PHE A 69 17.72 13.77 -7.18
N LYS A 70 17.27 15.02 -7.32
CA LYS A 70 15.89 15.29 -7.76
C LYS A 70 15.61 14.64 -9.12
N GLU A 71 16.51 14.78 -10.08
CA GLU A 71 16.37 14.20 -11.43
C GLU A 71 16.35 12.67 -11.41
N ASP A 72 17.31 12.05 -10.72
CA ASP A 72 17.35 10.58 -10.53
C ASP A 72 16.10 10.05 -9.83
N ASN A 73 15.58 10.80 -8.85
CA ASN A 73 14.35 10.44 -8.16
C ASN A 73 13.14 10.56 -9.08
N ILE A 74 13.11 11.52 -10.02
CA ILE A 74 12.06 11.61 -11.03
C ILE A 74 12.10 10.36 -11.93
N ILE A 75 13.28 9.99 -12.43
CA ILE A 75 13.47 8.80 -13.28
C ILE A 75 13.03 7.54 -12.54
N ARG A 76 13.53 7.34 -11.32
CA ARG A 76 13.14 6.19 -10.47
C ARG A 76 11.64 6.18 -10.17
N GLY A 77 11.04 7.35 -9.93
CA GLY A 77 9.60 7.48 -9.72
C GLY A 77 8.79 7.01 -10.93
N LYS A 78 9.23 7.34 -12.14
CA LYS A 78 8.60 6.86 -13.39
C LYS A 78 8.70 5.34 -13.50
N GLU A 79 9.88 4.77 -13.25
CA GLU A 79 10.10 3.32 -13.29
C GLU A 79 9.22 2.57 -12.28
N LEU A 80 9.09 3.09 -11.06
CA LEU A 80 8.26 2.49 -10.01
C LEU A 80 6.77 2.51 -10.40
N ILE A 81 6.27 3.60 -10.97
CA ILE A 81 4.90 3.67 -11.50
C ILE A 81 4.70 2.63 -12.61
N VAL A 82 5.63 2.53 -13.56
CA VAL A 82 5.55 1.57 -14.67
C VAL A 82 5.52 0.14 -14.13
N SER A 83 6.43 -0.19 -13.21
CA SER A 83 6.52 -1.50 -12.57
C SER A 83 5.22 -1.88 -11.84
N TYR A 84 4.68 -0.95 -11.05
CA TYR A 84 3.41 -1.15 -10.34
C TYR A 84 2.24 -1.36 -11.30
N CYS A 85 2.16 -0.59 -12.38
CA CYS A 85 1.11 -0.75 -13.40
C CYS A 85 1.20 -2.11 -14.09
N ARG A 86 2.41 -2.57 -14.45
CA ARG A 86 2.63 -3.91 -15.04
C ARG A 86 2.16 -5.02 -14.09
N GLY A 87 2.50 -4.94 -12.81
CA GLY A 87 2.08 -5.92 -11.81
C GLY A 87 0.57 -5.96 -11.54
N LYS A 88 -0.17 -4.93 -11.94
CA LYS A 88 -1.64 -4.84 -11.79
C LYS A 88 -2.40 -4.91 -13.12
N SER A 89 -1.71 -5.18 -14.23
CA SER A 89 -2.29 -5.17 -15.58
C SER A 89 -3.03 -3.86 -15.92
N ILE A 90 -2.56 -2.74 -15.35
CA ILE A 90 -3.11 -1.41 -15.60
C ILE A 90 -2.38 -0.80 -16.80
N ASN A 91 -3.13 -0.32 -17.78
CA ASN A 91 -2.56 0.43 -18.90
C ASN A 91 -2.17 1.85 -18.44
N LEU A 92 -0.87 2.13 -18.41
CA LEU A 92 -0.34 3.42 -17.95
C LEU A 92 -0.83 4.60 -18.80
N GLN A 93 -0.92 4.45 -20.12
CA GLN A 93 -1.35 5.53 -21.03
C GLN A 93 -2.77 6.02 -20.72
N ASN A 94 -3.62 5.11 -20.26
CA ASN A 94 -5.00 5.41 -19.93
C ASN A 94 -5.13 6.31 -18.69
N ILE A 95 -4.27 6.08 -17.68
CA ILE A 95 -4.34 6.75 -16.39
C ILE A 95 -3.37 7.93 -16.26
N LEU A 96 -2.38 8.05 -17.14
CA LEU A 96 -1.38 9.12 -17.11
C LEU A 96 -1.83 10.36 -17.91
N LYS A 97 -3.10 10.73 -17.79
CA LYS A 97 -3.64 11.94 -18.44
C LYS A 97 -3.46 13.16 -17.53
N PRO A 98 -3.16 14.36 -18.06
CA PRO A 98 -2.93 15.57 -17.26
C PRO A 98 -4.05 15.88 -16.27
N LYS A 99 -5.31 15.64 -16.67
CA LYS A 99 -6.49 15.81 -15.81
C LYS A 99 -6.43 14.96 -14.52
N TYR A 100 -6.00 13.70 -14.59
CA TYR A 100 -5.91 12.81 -13.44
C TYR A 100 -4.68 13.14 -12.58
N GLN A 101 -3.58 13.56 -13.22
CA GLN A 101 -2.38 14.03 -12.53
C GLN A 101 -2.68 15.25 -11.64
N GLN A 102 -3.50 16.20 -12.12
CA GLN A 102 -3.90 17.37 -11.34
C GLN A 102 -4.66 17.01 -10.06
N VAL A 103 -5.50 15.98 -10.09
CA VAL A 103 -6.22 15.50 -8.90
C VAL A 103 -5.23 14.96 -7.86
N VAL A 104 -4.23 14.18 -8.30
CA VAL A 104 -3.18 13.66 -7.42
C VAL A 104 -2.33 14.80 -6.85
N GLN A 105 -1.93 15.76 -7.68
CA GLN A 105 -1.14 16.93 -7.27
C GLN A 105 -1.87 17.72 -6.16
N LYS A 106 -3.15 18.07 -6.37
CA LYS A 106 -3.96 18.80 -5.39
C LYS A 106 -4.14 18.00 -4.09
N LYS A 107 -4.44 16.70 -4.19
CA LYS A 107 -4.68 15.83 -3.03
C LYS A 107 -3.48 15.74 -2.09
N TYR A 108 -2.28 15.63 -2.66
CA TYR A 108 -1.05 15.47 -1.88
C TYR A 108 -0.23 16.77 -1.76
N GLY A 109 -0.74 17.90 -2.24
CA GLY A 109 -0.10 19.21 -2.09
C GLY A 109 1.17 19.41 -2.91
N PHE A 110 1.30 18.76 -4.07
CA PHE A 110 2.44 18.94 -4.97
C PHE A 110 2.17 20.02 -6.02
N ARG A 111 3.21 20.77 -6.38
CA ARG A 111 3.13 21.87 -7.37
C ARG A 111 3.06 21.38 -8.81
N ASP A 112 3.76 20.30 -9.12
CA ASP A 112 3.90 19.75 -10.46
C ASP A 112 4.02 18.23 -10.41
N TRP A 113 3.98 17.58 -11.57
CA TRP A 113 4.01 16.11 -11.67
C TRP A 113 5.41 15.55 -11.37
N ASP A 114 6.45 16.28 -11.73
CA ASP A 114 7.83 15.89 -11.43
C ASP A 114 8.09 15.85 -9.91
N ALA A 115 7.45 16.73 -9.14
CA ALA A 115 7.51 16.72 -7.68
C ALA A 115 6.83 15.46 -7.10
N VAL A 116 5.75 14.98 -7.72
CA VAL A 116 5.11 13.70 -7.36
C VAL A 116 6.05 12.54 -7.68
N LEU A 117 6.63 12.52 -8.89
CA LEU A 117 7.56 11.48 -9.32
C LEU A 117 8.81 11.44 -8.44
N ALA A 118 9.40 12.60 -8.13
CA ALA A 118 10.53 12.72 -7.21
C ALA A 118 10.16 12.17 -5.81
N ALA A 119 8.96 12.50 -5.32
CA ALA A 119 8.47 11.99 -4.04
C ALA A 119 8.35 10.46 -4.02
N ILE A 120 7.93 9.85 -5.12
CA ILE A 120 7.91 8.39 -5.28
C ILE A 120 9.33 7.83 -5.31
N GLY A 121 10.22 8.39 -6.13
CA GLY A 121 11.57 7.88 -6.31
C GLY A 121 12.47 7.97 -5.06
N HIS A 122 12.18 8.91 -4.15
CA HIS A 122 12.85 8.98 -2.84
C HIS A 122 12.06 8.31 -1.71
N GLY A 123 10.92 7.66 -2.01
CA GLY A 123 10.11 6.91 -1.05
C GLY A 123 9.23 7.75 -0.11
N GLY A 124 9.09 9.06 -0.37
CA GLY A 124 8.17 9.94 0.38
C GLY A 124 6.69 9.70 0.07
N LEU A 125 6.38 9.05 -1.05
CA LEU A 125 5.04 8.63 -1.45
C LEU A 125 5.11 7.23 -2.07
N LYS A 126 4.17 6.34 -1.74
CA LYS A 126 4.16 5.01 -2.37
C LYS A 126 3.51 5.08 -3.75
N GLU A 127 4.12 4.44 -4.73
CA GLU A 127 3.67 4.37 -6.11
C GLU A 127 2.22 3.86 -6.22
N GLY A 128 1.85 2.87 -5.41
CA GLY A 128 0.48 2.35 -5.37
C GLY A 128 -0.56 3.39 -4.91
N GLN A 129 -0.22 4.31 -4.01
CA GLN A 129 -1.15 5.37 -3.58
C GLN A 129 -1.45 6.37 -4.71
N VAL A 130 -0.48 6.56 -5.61
CA VAL A 130 -0.63 7.44 -6.77
C VAL A 130 -1.37 6.71 -7.88
N VAL A 131 -0.91 5.51 -8.26
CA VAL A 131 -1.51 4.73 -9.34
C VAL A 131 -2.96 4.38 -9.05
N ASN A 132 -3.29 3.92 -7.84
CA ASN A 132 -4.67 3.59 -7.49
C ASN A 132 -5.57 4.83 -7.57
N ARG A 133 -5.05 6.01 -7.20
CA ARG A 133 -5.82 7.25 -7.30
C ARG A 133 -6.02 7.70 -8.74
N LEU A 134 -4.99 7.62 -9.58
CA LEU A 134 -5.12 7.88 -11.01
C LEU A 134 -6.14 6.93 -11.64
N PHE A 135 -6.10 5.66 -11.24
CA PHE A 135 -7.02 4.64 -11.71
C PHE A 135 -8.46 4.90 -11.26
N GLU A 136 -8.70 5.31 -10.01
CA GLU A 136 -10.02 5.73 -9.52
C GLU A 136 -10.63 6.86 -10.36
N GLU A 137 -9.85 7.88 -10.73
CA GLU A 137 -10.35 8.98 -11.57
C GLU A 137 -10.60 8.50 -13.01
N TYR A 138 -9.73 7.62 -13.53
CA TYR A 138 -9.97 6.96 -14.81
C TYR A 138 -11.27 6.14 -14.81
N GLU A 139 -11.54 5.36 -13.76
CA GLU A 139 -12.76 4.56 -13.63
C GLU A 139 -14.02 5.41 -13.49
N LYS A 140 -13.95 6.61 -12.90
CA LYS A 140 -15.11 7.51 -12.80
C LYS A 140 -15.55 8.02 -14.18
N GLU A 141 -14.58 8.39 -15.01
CA GLU A 141 -14.86 8.93 -16.36
C GLU A 141 -15.09 7.83 -17.39
N HIS A 142 -14.38 6.71 -17.25
CA HIS A 142 -14.56 5.52 -18.05
C HIS A 142 -15.32 4.46 -17.26
N LYS A 143 -16.36 4.91 -16.55
CA LYS A 143 -17.49 4.03 -16.25
C LYS A 143 -17.99 3.56 -17.60
N LYS A 144 -17.41 2.49 -18.13
CA LYS A 144 -18.18 1.55 -18.90
C LYS A 144 -19.38 1.28 -18.01
N GLU A 145 -20.56 1.50 -18.54
CA GLU A 145 -21.67 0.63 -18.24
C GLU A 145 -21.11 -0.79 -18.38
N ILE A 146 -20.57 -1.33 -17.29
CA ILE A 146 -20.72 -2.75 -17.05
C ILE A 146 -22.23 -2.78 -16.81
N THR A 147 -22.99 -2.95 -17.90
CA THR A 147 -24.43 -2.96 -17.80
C THR A 147 -24.75 -4.02 -16.76
N ASP A 148 -25.75 -3.74 -15.93
CA ASP A 148 -26.12 -4.67 -14.89
C ASP A 148 -26.42 -6.06 -15.49
N GLU A 149 -26.73 -6.15 -16.79
CA GLU A 149 -26.77 -7.38 -17.58
C GLU A 149 -25.50 -8.24 -17.51
N THR A 150 -24.28 -7.73 -17.67
CA THR A 150 -23.07 -8.59 -17.64
C THR A 150 -22.77 -9.14 -16.24
N ILE A 151 -23.22 -8.43 -15.20
CA ILE A 151 -23.12 -8.89 -13.81
C ILE A 151 -24.25 -9.88 -13.52
N LEU A 152 -25.47 -9.61 -13.97
CA LEU A 152 -26.62 -10.50 -13.86
C LEU A 152 -26.41 -11.80 -14.64
N GLU A 153 -25.77 -11.77 -15.81
CA GLU A 153 -25.40 -12.95 -16.58
C GLU A 153 -24.46 -13.86 -15.78
N ARG A 154 -23.42 -13.31 -15.16
CA ARG A 154 -22.52 -14.08 -14.30
C ARG A 154 -23.22 -14.65 -13.05
N ILE A 155 -24.22 -13.95 -12.52
CA ILE A 155 -25.06 -14.42 -11.41
C ILE A 155 -26.01 -15.52 -11.89
N SER A 156 -26.55 -15.41 -13.10
CA SER A 156 -27.43 -16.41 -13.72
C SER A 156 -26.67 -17.70 -14.06
N GLU A 157 -25.45 -17.60 -14.60
CA GLU A 157 -24.56 -18.72 -14.85
C GLU A 157 -24.14 -19.42 -13.54
N ALA A 158 -23.90 -18.65 -12.48
CA ALA A 158 -23.60 -19.18 -11.14
C ALA A 158 -24.80 -19.93 -10.51
N ASN A 159 -26.04 -19.45 -10.73
CA ASN A 159 -27.26 -20.13 -10.29
C ASN A 159 -27.60 -21.38 -11.11
N SER A 160 -27.05 -21.52 -12.32
CA SER A 160 -27.36 -22.60 -13.26
C SER A 160 -26.50 -23.85 -13.06
N GLN A 161 -25.36 -23.74 -12.36
CA GLN A 161 -24.46 -24.87 -12.11
C GLN A 161 -24.83 -25.61 -10.83
N LYS A 162 -25.01 -26.92 -10.95
CA LYS A 162 -25.30 -27.82 -9.83
C LYS A 162 -24.23 -27.68 -8.73
N VAL A 163 -24.74 -27.52 -7.52
CA VAL A 163 -24.05 -27.32 -6.24
C VAL A 163 -22.77 -28.14 -6.13
N HIS A 164 -21.63 -27.47 -6.25
CA HIS A 164 -20.36 -27.96 -5.72
C HIS A 164 -20.02 -27.12 -4.48
N ILE A 165 -19.89 -27.79 -3.34
CA ILE A 165 -19.46 -27.15 -2.08
C ILE A 165 -17.94 -27.02 -2.16
N ALA A 166 -17.43 -25.94 -2.73
CA ALA A 166 -16.03 -25.60 -2.59
C ALA A 166 -15.77 -25.09 -1.17
N LYS A 167 -15.02 -25.87 -0.38
CA LYS A 167 -14.50 -25.44 0.93
C LYS A 167 -13.49 -24.32 0.73
N SER A 168 -13.87 -23.08 0.98
CA SER A 168 -12.89 -21.99 1.13
C SER A 168 -12.04 -22.23 2.38
N LYS A 169 -10.74 -21.91 2.34
CA LYS A 169 -9.84 -21.97 3.53
C LYS A 169 -10.35 -21.13 4.71
N SER A 170 -11.28 -20.20 4.46
CA SER A 170 -11.94 -19.33 5.42
C SER A 170 -13.15 -19.96 6.13
N GLY A 171 -13.54 -21.19 5.79
CA GLY A 171 -14.68 -21.85 6.43
C GLY A 171 -16.03 -21.20 6.10
N ILE A 172 -16.16 -20.57 4.93
CA ILE A 172 -17.42 -20.02 4.43
C ILE A 172 -17.86 -20.83 3.21
N VAL A 173 -19.14 -21.16 3.17
CA VAL A 173 -19.82 -21.81 2.06
C VAL A 173 -20.72 -20.78 1.39
N VAL A 174 -20.54 -20.58 0.08
CA VAL A 174 -21.31 -19.63 -0.72
C VAL A 174 -22.13 -20.45 -1.72
N LYS A 175 -23.44 -20.16 -1.83
CA LYS A 175 -24.27 -20.86 -2.81
C LYS A 175 -23.87 -20.44 -4.24
N GLY A 176 -23.64 -21.42 -5.11
CA GLY A 176 -23.48 -21.22 -6.56
C GLY A 176 -22.11 -20.74 -7.07
N ILE A 177 -21.11 -20.53 -6.21
CA ILE A 177 -19.79 -20.00 -6.64
C ILE A 177 -18.64 -20.85 -6.10
N ASN A 178 -17.86 -21.43 -7.01
CA ASN A 178 -16.59 -22.07 -6.69
C ASN A 178 -15.43 -21.07 -6.84
N ASP A 179 -14.51 -21.10 -5.87
CA ASP A 179 -13.18 -20.44 -5.94
C ASP A 179 -13.16 -18.91 -6.16
N MET A 180 -14.16 -18.19 -5.61
CA MET A 180 -14.10 -16.73 -5.53
C MET A 180 -13.31 -16.29 -4.29
N ALA A 181 -12.46 -15.27 -4.46
CA ALA A 181 -11.77 -14.65 -3.34
C ALA A 181 -12.79 -14.02 -2.37
N VAL A 182 -12.85 -14.53 -1.14
CA VAL A 182 -13.75 -14.04 -0.08
C VAL A 182 -12.97 -13.15 0.90
N ARG A 183 -13.58 -12.05 1.34
CA ARG A 183 -13.04 -11.14 2.35
C ARG A 183 -14.12 -10.73 3.34
N PHE A 184 -13.76 -10.61 4.61
CA PHE A 184 -14.64 -10.07 5.63
C PHE A 184 -14.71 -8.55 5.56
N SER A 185 -15.92 -8.01 5.61
CA SER A 185 -16.13 -6.56 5.61
C SER A 185 -15.72 -5.94 6.95
N LYS A 186 -15.11 -4.75 6.89
CA LYS A 186 -14.68 -4.01 8.09
C LYS A 186 -15.80 -3.23 8.77
N CYS A 187 -16.93 -3.07 8.10
CA CYS A 187 -18.04 -2.24 8.59
C CYS A 187 -18.89 -2.94 9.67
N CYS A 188 -19.02 -4.27 9.60
CA CYS A 188 -19.77 -5.07 10.57
C CYS A 188 -18.96 -6.22 11.18
N ASN A 189 -17.73 -6.45 10.71
CA ASN A 189 -16.78 -7.46 11.21
C ASN A 189 -17.45 -8.81 11.53
N PRO A 190 -17.93 -9.55 10.52
CA PRO A 190 -18.69 -10.78 10.72
C PRO A 190 -17.84 -11.86 11.43
N VAL A 191 -18.42 -12.54 12.41
CA VAL A 191 -17.77 -13.61 13.17
C VAL A 191 -18.54 -14.94 13.07
N PRO A 192 -17.88 -16.10 13.27
CA PRO A 192 -18.55 -17.40 13.24
C PRO A 192 -19.77 -17.47 14.15
N GLY A 193 -20.92 -17.80 13.57
CA GLY A 193 -22.21 -17.83 14.26
C GLY A 193 -23.13 -16.68 13.88
N ASP A 194 -22.61 -15.60 13.29
CA ASP A 194 -23.44 -14.54 12.72
C ASP A 194 -24.20 -15.05 11.47
N GLU A 195 -25.42 -14.56 11.28
CA GLU A 195 -26.09 -14.65 9.98
C GLU A 195 -25.38 -13.73 8.98
N ILE A 196 -24.93 -14.30 7.87
CA ILE A 196 -24.08 -13.59 6.90
C ILE A 196 -24.68 -13.60 5.50
N VAL A 197 -24.28 -12.60 4.72
CA VAL A 197 -24.58 -12.48 3.30
C VAL A 197 -23.31 -12.10 2.54
N GLY A 198 -23.15 -12.65 1.34
CA GLY A 198 -22.09 -12.29 0.42
C GLY A 198 -22.54 -11.16 -0.50
N PHE A 199 -21.72 -10.13 -0.65
CA PHE A 199 -21.91 -9.07 -1.63
C PHE A 199 -20.82 -9.14 -2.70
N VAL A 200 -21.22 -9.29 -3.96
CA VAL A 200 -20.27 -9.37 -5.09
C VAL A 200 -19.72 -7.98 -5.40
N THR A 201 -18.44 -7.76 -5.09
CA THR A 201 -17.76 -6.49 -5.36
C THR A 201 -17.17 -6.48 -6.77
N ARG A 202 -17.09 -5.29 -7.38
CA ARG A 202 -16.45 -5.11 -8.68
C ARG A 202 -14.93 -5.31 -8.55
N GLY A 203 -14.41 -6.41 -9.09
CA GLY A 203 -12.97 -6.69 -9.23
C GLY A 203 -12.21 -7.11 -7.96
N ARG A 204 -12.85 -7.15 -6.77
CA ARG A 204 -12.18 -7.52 -5.51
C ARG A 204 -12.67 -8.84 -4.89
N GLY A 205 -13.55 -9.55 -5.59
CA GLY A 205 -14.18 -10.79 -5.13
C GLY A 205 -15.44 -10.52 -4.31
N MET A 206 -15.72 -11.37 -3.33
CA MET A 206 -16.89 -11.28 -2.46
C MET A 206 -16.54 -10.63 -1.12
N SER A 207 -17.37 -9.69 -0.68
CA SER A 207 -17.32 -9.13 0.67
C SER A 207 -18.39 -9.79 1.52
N ILE A 208 -18.03 -10.30 2.70
CA ILE A 208 -18.97 -10.91 3.66
C ILE A 208 -19.44 -9.84 4.63
N HIS A 209 -20.74 -9.71 4.74
CA HIS A 209 -21.44 -8.82 5.66
C HIS A 209 -22.37 -9.64 6.56
N ARG A 210 -22.74 -9.07 7.71
CA ARG A 210 -23.90 -9.56 8.46
C ARG A 210 -25.18 -9.20 7.72
N THR A 211 -26.22 -10.03 7.87
CA THR A 211 -27.54 -9.77 7.29
C THR A 211 -28.16 -8.45 7.78
N ASP A 212 -27.84 -8.05 9.02
CA ASP A 212 -28.31 -6.80 9.65
C ASP A 212 -27.38 -5.59 9.44
N CYS A 213 -26.38 -5.68 8.55
CA CYS A 213 -25.46 -4.59 8.29
C CYS A 213 -26.16 -3.39 7.64
N ILE A 214 -26.02 -2.19 8.23
CA ILE A 214 -26.63 -0.95 7.72
C ILE A 214 -26.32 -0.67 6.24
N ASN A 215 -25.11 -1.01 5.79
CA ASN A 215 -24.69 -0.82 4.40
C ASN A 215 -25.38 -1.81 3.44
N MET A 216 -25.81 -2.98 3.92
CA MET A 216 -26.55 -3.96 3.13
C MET A 216 -28.04 -3.65 3.09
N LEU A 217 -28.59 -3.14 4.20
CA LEU A 217 -30.00 -2.75 4.29
C LEU A 217 -30.34 -1.56 3.37
N HIS A 218 -29.40 -0.62 3.19
CA HIS A 218 -29.57 0.57 2.37
C HIS A 218 -29.09 0.41 0.91
N LEU A 219 -28.91 -0.83 0.43
CA LEU A 219 -28.61 -1.07 -0.98
C LEU A 219 -29.82 -0.72 -1.86
N SER A 220 -29.54 -0.11 -3.02
CA SER A 220 -30.53 0.05 -4.09
C SER A 220 -30.99 -1.31 -4.62
N ASP A 221 -32.16 -1.37 -5.28
CA ASP A 221 -32.69 -2.64 -5.81
C ASP A 221 -31.74 -3.32 -6.81
N VAL A 222 -31.00 -2.52 -7.59
CA VAL A 222 -29.96 -3.00 -8.50
C VAL A 222 -28.77 -3.62 -7.75
N GLU A 223 -28.39 -3.05 -6.60
CA GLU A 223 -27.29 -3.57 -5.80
C GLU A 223 -27.70 -4.81 -4.99
N ARG A 224 -28.97 -4.92 -4.59
CA ARG A 224 -29.51 -6.11 -3.93
C ARG A 224 -29.40 -7.35 -4.80
N ALA A 225 -29.50 -7.21 -6.13
CA ALA A 225 -29.29 -8.31 -7.06
C ALA A 225 -27.87 -8.92 -6.99
N ARG A 226 -26.91 -8.24 -6.37
CA ARG A 226 -25.53 -8.71 -6.16
C ARG A 226 -25.30 -9.39 -4.81
N LEU A 227 -26.36 -9.55 -4.02
CA LEU A 227 -26.33 -10.32 -2.79
C LEU A 227 -26.44 -11.81 -3.11
N ILE A 228 -25.63 -12.61 -2.43
CA ILE A 228 -25.58 -14.06 -2.55
C ILE A 228 -25.60 -14.65 -1.15
N ASP A 229 -26.42 -15.68 -0.97
CA ASP A 229 -26.49 -16.43 0.27
C ASP A 229 -25.12 -17.03 0.62
N ALA A 230 -24.69 -16.76 1.86
CA ALA A 230 -23.46 -17.29 2.42
C ALA A 230 -23.75 -17.88 3.80
N GLU A 231 -23.04 -18.96 4.14
CA GLU A 231 -23.15 -19.64 5.43
C GLU A 231 -21.78 -20.00 5.97
N TRP A 232 -21.68 -20.09 7.30
CA TRP A 232 -20.50 -20.64 7.94
C TRP A 232 -20.43 -22.15 7.71
N GLY A 233 -19.28 -22.62 7.22
CA GLY A 233 -18.98 -24.03 7.06
C GLY A 233 -19.01 -24.74 8.42
N ARG A 234 -19.66 -25.91 8.46
CA ARG A 234 -19.74 -26.71 9.68
C ARG A 234 -18.34 -27.12 10.13
N TYR A 235 -17.97 -26.78 11.37
CA TYR A 235 -16.79 -27.33 12.03
C TYR A 235 -16.93 -28.85 12.12
N VAL A 236 -16.22 -29.59 11.28
CA VAL A 236 -15.99 -31.01 11.53
C VAL A 236 -14.99 -31.05 12.69
N ARG A 237 -15.46 -31.37 13.90
CA ARG A 237 -14.58 -31.76 15.00
C ARG A 237 -13.78 -32.97 14.53
N ASP A 238 -12.51 -32.75 14.19
CA ASP A 238 -11.57 -33.83 13.95
C ASP A 238 -11.36 -34.57 15.29
N ARG A 239 -12.12 -35.66 15.49
CA ARG A 239 -11.84 -36.60 16.57
C ARG A 239 -10.59 -37.37 16.16
N GLY A 240 -9.44 -36.75 16.42
CA GLY A 240 -8.12 -37.35 16.26
C GLY A 240 -8.07 -38.73 16.92
N ARG A 241 -7.97 -39.76 16.09
CA ARG A 241 -7.74 -41.14 16.50
C ARG A 241 -6.30 -41.21 17.00
N ARG A 242 -6.08 -41.05 18.31
CA ARG A 242 -4.78 -41.37 18.94
C ARG A 242 -4.53 -42.87 18.75
N LYS A 243 -3.62 -43.23 17.86
CA LYS A 243 -2.95 -44.53 17.93
C LYS A 243 -2.02 -44.47 19.14
N ILE A 244 -2.43 -45.15 20.21
CA ILE A 244 -1.56 -45.45 21.34
C ILE A 244 -0.57 -46.51 20.83
N SER A 245 0.71 -46.17 20.81
CA SER A 245 1.80 -47.12 20.66
C SER A 245 1.84 -48.02 21.90
N GLY A 246 1.39 -49.26 21.76
CA GLY A 246 1.58 -50.31 22.75
C GLY A 246 2.95 -50.95 22.57
N ARG A 247 3.82 -50.73 23.56
CA ARG A 247 4.98 -51.59 23.86
C ARG A 247 4.46 -52.83 24.58
N ALA A 248 4.76 -54.01 24.05
CA ALA A 248 5.01 -55.25 24.78
C ALA A 248 5.86 -56.13 23.87
#